data_AF-A0AAV2I8I9-F1
#
_entry.id   AF-A0AAV2I8I9-F1
#
_cell.length_a   1.000
_cell.length_b   1.000
_cell.length_c   1.000
_cell.angle_alpha   90.00
_cell.angle_beta   90.00
_cell.angle_gamma   90.00
#
_symmetry.space_group_name_H-M   'P 1'
#
loop_
_entity.id
_entity.type
_entity.pdbx_description
1 polymer ?
#
loop_
_entity_poly.entity_id
_entity_poly.type
_entity_poly.pdbx_seq_one_letter_code
_entity_poly.pdbx_strand_id
1 'polypeptide(L)'
;MQSSRDIDLLLIGKTGNGKSALGNTILRQKAFLSKSSQESVTKKVAYEVSDFDNRIIKVVDGPGVGDTRMDNEKSVNLVMGAMEYAISANPRGYHAFLLVAKYGGRFTAEDQDTVKFLKQVFGENFVKNFCILVLTCGDNFETEDHNLTFEDWCNEQTGVFKELLEECCNRVILFDNRTKDEDKKEKQLKDLIEMVDNLRWRDLRYTDENFQKAREAREKLMVEAKKPMLREETMNEVSLIIQKLHWIQENVEPEERLSYLDDLQRRATTLYDNIQVQDKGTGALHDIIQTAKSIQVTIADEIKISQRVIQEREKMRKMEEERAQAFIAELARQREEYEQRLIKDKIEDQRRSKLLEQQEKKWRDMTEKMDKERETREKEFQKTLEEERRRQRKQVEDIEHKYRAAKETNDEGFFSTVVSVVTWPFRKLFGSED
;
A
#
# COMPACT_ATOMS: atom_id res chain seq x y z
N MET A 1 56.31 -30.72 19.10
CA MET A 1 55.33 -31.49 18.31
C MET A 1 55.20 -30.79 16.97
N GLN A 2 55.81 -31.33 15.92
CA GLN A 2 55.56 -30.86 14.55
C GLN A 2 54.08 -31.05 14.25
N SER A 3 53.40 -29.99 13.82
CA SER A 3 52.06 -30.07 13.25
C SER A 3 52.06 -31.15 12.15
N SER A 4 51.28 -32.22 12.31
CA SER A 4 51.12 -33.21 11.25
C SER A 4 50.43 -32.53 10.07
N ARG A 5 51.07 -32.50 8.90
CA ARG A 5 50.47 -31.98 7.66
C ARG A 5 49.58 -33.05 7.05
N ASP A 6 48.53 -33.45 7.77
CA ASP A 6 47.56 -34.42 7.28
C ASP A 6 46.98 -33.94 5.95
N ILE A 7 46.74 -34.87 5.02
CA ILE A 7 46.25 -34.58 3.68
C ILE A 7 44.85 -35.15 3.51
N ASP A 8 43.95 -34.32 3.01
CA ASP A 8 42.58 -34.68 2.65
C ASP A 8 42.40 -34.49 1.13
N LEU A 9 42.08 -35.58 0.44
CA LEU A 9 41.95 -35.66 -1.01
C LEU A 9 40.53 -36.08 -1.40
N LEU A 10 39.97 -35.43 -2.43
CA LEU A 10 38.71 -35.86 -3.04
C LEU A 10 38.95 -36.35 -4.47
N LEU A 11 38.54 -37.58 -4.76
CA LEU A 11 38.64 -38.15 -6.11
C LEU A 11 37.40 -37.76 -6.92
N ILE A 12 37.60 -37.13 -8.08
CA ILE A 12 36.53 -36.71 -8.99
C ILE A 12 36.83 -37.10 -10.43
N GLY A 13 35.80 -37.12 -11.28
CA GLY A 13 35.94 -37.41 -12.70
C GLY A 13 34.96 -38.46 -13.20
N LYS A 14 35.06 -38.78 -14.48
CA LYS A 14 34.16 -39.68 -15.19
C LYS A 14 34.11 -41.07 -14.55
N THR A 15 32.97 -41.76 -14.68
CA THR A 15 32.85 -43.14 -14.22
C THR A 15 33.75 -44.05 -15.06
N GLY A 16 34.31 -45.08 -14.42
CA GLY A 16 35.20 -46.02 -15.10
C GLY A 16 36.64 -45.54 -15.27
N ASN A 17 36.98 -44.28 -14.98
CA ASN A 17 38.36 -43.76 -15.05
C ASN A 17 39.29 -44.24 -13.91
N GLY A 18 38.83 -45.16 -13.06
CA GLY A 18 39.68 -45.79 -12.06
C GLY A 18 39.86 -45.01 -10.76
N LYS A 19 38.94 -44.10 -10.39
CA LYS A 19 38.95 -43.38 -9.11
C LYS A 19 39.15 -44.30 -7.90
N SER A 20 38.28 -45.29 -7.73
CA SER A 20 38.37 -46.24 -6.61
C SER A 20 39.68 -47.05 -6.62
N ALA A 21 40.20 -47.39 -7.80
CA ALA A 21 41.49 -48.09 -7.92
C ALA A 21 42.66 -47.18 -7.54
N LEU A 22 42.64 -45.92 -7.98
CA LEU A 22 43.60 -44.89 -7.57
C LEU A 22 43.57 -44.67 -6.05
N GLY A 23 42.38 -44.57 -5.46
CA GLY A 23 42.23 -44.44 -4.01
C GLY A 23 42.85 -45.61 -3.25
N ASN A 24 42.69 -46.84 -3.74
CA ASN A 24 43.33 -48.02 -3.16
C ASN A 24 44.87 -47.97 -3.28
N THR A 25 45.40 -47.47 -4.40
CA THR A 25 46.85 -47.28 -4.59
C THR A 25 47.40 -46.24 -3.63
N ILE A 26 46.74 -45.09 -3.50
CA ILE A 26 47.14 -44.00 -2.59
C ILE A 26 47.11 -44.49 -1.13
N LEU A 27 46.05 -45.20 -0.74
CA LEU A 27 45.89 -45.71 0.63
C LEU A 27 46.73 -46.96 0.92
N ARG A 28 47.39 -47.54 -0.10
CA ARG A 28 48.13 -48.81 -0.02
C ARG A 28 47.32 -50.00 0.53
N GLN A 29 46.00 -49.94 0.40
CA GLN A 29 45.07 -50.97 0.88
C GLN A 29 43.82 -51.06 -0.01
N LYS A 30 43.08 -52.17 0.08
CA LYS A 30 41.81 -52.36 -0.66
C LYS A 30 40.64 -51.70 0.08
N ALA A 31 40.65 -50.37 0.15
CA ALA A 31 39.63 -49.55 0.82
C ALA A 31 38.30 -49.47 0.05
N PHE A 32 38.37 -49.32 -1.27
CA PHE A 32 37.23 -49.09 -2.14
C PHE A 32 37.00 -50.28 -3.08
N LEU A 33 35.72 -50.57 -3.33
CA LEU A 33 35.30 -51.61 -4.28
C LEU A 33 35.59 -51.19 -5.72
N SER A 34 36.73 -51.64 -6.27
CA SER A 34 37.07 -51.45 -7.69
C SER A 34 36.72 -52.69 -8.52
N LYS A 35 35.47 -52.81 -8.99
CA LYS A 35 35.07 -53.87 -9.94
C LYS A 35 34.99 -53.30 -11.36
N SER A 36 35.36 -54.11 -12.37
CA SER A 36 35.25 -53.77 -13.79
C SER A 36 33.84 -53.92 -14.37
N SER A 37 32.80 -53.93 -13.52
CA SER A 37 31.40 -54.14 -13.96
C SER A 37 30.81 -52.88 -14.59
N GLN A 38 29.97 -53.06 -15.61
CA GLN A 38 29.24 -51.97 -16.31
C GLN A 38 28.12 -51.34 -15.45
N GLU A 39 27.77 -51.93 -14.31
CA GLU A 39 26.84 -51.31 -13.36
C GLU A 39 27.59 -50.33 -12.46
N SER A 40 27.14 -49.08 -12.44
CA SER A 40 27.71 -47.98 -11.66
C SER A 40 27.65 -48.26 -10.15
N VAL A 41 28.66 -48.94 -9.62
CA VAL A 41 28.82 -49.18 -8.17
C VAL A 41 29.58 -48.02 -7.57
N THR A 42 28.92 -46.88 -7.37
CA THR A 42 29.26 -45.89 -6.32
C THR A 42 28.12 -44.88 -6.20
N LYS A 43 27.01 -45.31 -5.60
CA LYS A 43 25.90 -44.41 -5.20
C LYS A 43 26.14 -43.73 -3.84
N LYS A 44 27.26 -44.02 -3.17
CA LYS A 44 27.61 -43.49 -1.84
C LYS A 44 29.06 -43.02 -1.83
N VAL A 45 29.28 -41.82 -1.31
CA VAL A 45 30.62 -41.29 -0.99
C VAL A 45 31.22 -42.15 0.12
N ALA A 46 32.43 -42.64 -0.09
CA ALA A 46 33.18 -43.40 0.90
C ALA A 46 34.50 -42.69 1.18
N TYR A 47 35.03 -42.82 2.39
CA TYR A 47 36.36 -42.33 2.71
C TYR A 47 37.12 -43.34 3.55
N GLU A 48 38.43 -43.33 3.40
CA GLU A 48 39.35 -44.11 4.22
C GLU A 48 40.62 -43.32 4.50
N VAL A 49 41.41 -43.77 5.48
CA VAL A 49 42.66 -43.14 5.89
C VAL A 49 43.82 -44.13 5.89
N SER A 50 45.02 -43.65 5.61
CA SER A 50 46.27 -44.39 5.75
C SER A 50 47.39 -43.50 6.29
N ASP A 51 48.36 -44.10 6.96
CA ASP A 51 49.62 -43.40 7.29
C ASP A 51 50.63 -43.54 6.15
N PHE A 52 51.28 -42.45 5.81
CA PHE A 52 52.43 -42.44 4.91
C PHE A 52 53.39 -41.32 5.31
N ASP A 53 54.66 -41.67 5.54
CA ASP A 53 55.71 -40.73 5.95
C ASP A 53 55.31 -39.85 7.15
N ASN A 54 54.68 -40.48 8.16
CA ASN A 54 54.14 -39.83 9.37
C ASN A 54 53.06 -38.75 9.09
N ARG A 55 52.33 -38.88 7.97
CA ARG A 55 51.18 -38.05 7.61
C ARG A 55 49.95 -38.91 7.46
N ILE A 56 48.83 -38.46 8.03
CA ILE A 56 47.55 -39.10 7.77
C ILE A 56 47.05 -38.64 6.40
N ILE A 57 46.84 -39.59 5.49
CA ILE A 57 46.23 -39.34 4.18
C ILE A 57 44.79 -39.85 4.22
N LYS A 58 43.84 -38.92 4.17
CA LYS A 58 42.42 -39.19 3.97
C LYS A 58 42.08 -39.09 2.49
N VAL A 59 41.52 -40.16 1.94
CA VAL A 59 41.03 -40.19 0.57
C VAL A 59 39.53 -40.38 0.59
N VAL A 60 38.81 -39.52 -0.13
CA VAL A 60 37.37 -39.61 -0.33
C VAL A 60 37.10 -40.01 -1.78
N ASP A 61 36.45 -41.16 -1.98
CA ASP A 61 36.01 -41.61 -3.30
C ASP A 61 34.69 -40.92 -3.66
N GLY A 62 34.77 -39.95 -4.57
CA GLY A 62 33.62 -39.16 -5.01
C GLY A 62 32.79 -39.86 -6.09
N PRO A 63 31.52 -39.46 -6.27
CA PRO A 63 30.66 -40.03 -7.30
C PRO A 63 31.24 -39.78 -8.71
N GLY A 64 31.04 -40.74 -9.62
CA GLY A 64 31.38 -40.55 -11.02
C GLY A 64 30.33 -39.73 -11.77
N VAL A 65 30.79 -38.87 -12.70
CA VAL A 65 29.94 -37.95 -13.48
C VAL A 65 29.46 -38.55 -14.81
N GLY A 66 30.04 -39.68 -15.26
CA GLY A 66 29.91 -40.18 -16.64
C GLY A 66 28.75 -41.12 -16.94
N ASP A 67 28.30 -41.96 -15.98
CA ASP A 67 27.18 -42.89 -16.23
C ASP A 67 25.81 -42.20 -16.23
N THR A 68 25.78 -40.94 -15.79
CA THR A 68 24.61 -40.10 -15.82
C THR A 68 24.58 -39.42 -17.18
N ARG A 69 23.68 -39.87 -18.08
CA ARG A 69 23.29 -39.02 -19.21
C ARG A 69 22.95 -37.65 -18.63
N MET A 70 23.76 -36.63 -18.93
CA MET A 70 23.63 -35.29 -18.35
C MET A 70 22.35 -34.57 -18.80
N ASP A 71 21.55 -35.23 -19.65
CA ASP A 71 20.19 -34.86 -20.04
C ASP A 71 19.14 -35.18 -18.98
N ASN A 72 19.45 -36.00 -17.97
CA ASN A 72 18.50 -36.43 -16.95
C ASN A 72 18.68 -35.63 -15.65
N GLU A 73 17.72 -34.75 -15.37
CA GLU A 73 17.71 -33.89 -14.18
C GLU A 73 17.83 -34.69 -12.86
N LYS A 74 17.21 -35.88 -12.76
CA LYS A 74 17.30 -36.73 -11.56
C LYS A 74 18.72 -37.23 -11.32
N SER A 75 19.41 -37.55 -12.41
CA SER A 75 20.79 -38.01 -12.40
C SER A 75 21.74 -36.89 -11.98
N VAL A 76 21.54 -35.69 -12.53
CA VAL A 76 22.31 -34.49 -12.17
C VAL A 76 22.12 -34.15 -10.69
N ASN A 77 20.88 -34.12 -10.20
CA ASN A 77 20.58 -33.82 -8.79
C ASN A 77 21.18 -34.85 -7.82
N LEU A 78 21.21 -36.13 -8.20
CA LEU A 78 21.85 -37.17 -7.40
C LEU A 78 23.36 -36.94 -7.27
N VAL A 79 24.04 -36.63 -8.38
CA VAL A 79 25.48 -36.37 -8.39
C VAL A 79 25.81 -35.11 -7.59
N MET A 80 25.02 -34.04 -7.77
CA MET A 80 25.17 -32.80 -7.00
C MET A 80 24.98 -33.03 -5.49
N GLY A 81 23.95 -33.77 -5.08
CA GLY A 81 23.71 -34.09 -3.67
C GLY A 81 24.82 -34.95 -3.05
N ALA A 82 25.39 -35.89 -3.81
CA ALA A 82 26.53 -36.67 -3.36
C ALA A 82 27.80 -35.81 -3.23
N MET A 83 28.02 -34.84 -4.13
CA MET A 83 29.13 -33.88 -4.02
C MET A 83 28.94 -32.95 -2.82
N GLU A 84 27.74 -32.42 -2.59
CA GLU A 84 27.40 -31.60 -1.41
C GLU A 84 27.61 -32.39 -0.11
N TYR A 85 27.22 -33.67 -0.08
CA TYR A 85 27.54 -34.55 1.04
C TYR A 85 29.04 -34.73 1.24
N ALA A 86 29.83 -34.93 0.17
CA ALA A 86 31.28 -35.06 0.28
C ALA A 86 31.93 -33.79 0.85
N ILE A 87 31.47 -32.59 0.45
CA ILE A 87 31.97 -31.32 0.99
C ILE A 87 31.60 -31.19 2.48
N SER A 88 30.32 -31.36 2.83
CA SER A 88 29.85 -31.20 4.21
C SER A 88 30.42 -32.25 5.18
N ALA A 89 30.70 -33.46 4.71
CA ALA A 89 31.33 -34.52 5.51
C ALA A 89 32.83 -34.27 5.80
N ASN A 90 33.43 -33.24 5.19
CA ASN A 90 34.80 -32.83 5.49
C ASN A 90 34.91 -31.34 5.87
N PRO A 91 34.55 -30.95 7.12
CA PRO A 91 34.49 -29.55 7.53
C PRO A 91 35.80 -28.77 7.42
N ARG A 92 36.95 -29.46 7.47
CA ARG A 92 38.26 -28.84 7.27
C ARG A 92 38.53 -28.49 5.81
N GLY A 93 37.78 -29.07 4.88
CA GLY A 93 37.99 -28.93 3.44
C GLY A 93 39.08 -29.84 2.88
N TYR A 94 39.24 -29.82 1.56
CA TYR A 94 40.17 -30.65 0.80
C TYR A 94 41.40 -29.88 0.36
N HIS A 95 42.60 -30.48 0.46
CA HIS A 95 43.81 -29.84 -0.05
C HIS A 95 43.89 -29.92 -1.57
N ALA A 96 43.43 -31.05 -2.13
CA ALA A 96 43.40 -31.25 -3.56
C ALA A 96 42.19 -32.09 -3.98
N PHE A 97 41.69 -31.77 -5.16
CA PHE A 97 40.83 -32.64 -5.93
C PHE A 97 41.70 -33.39 -6.93
N LEU A 98 41.59 -34.70 -6.95
CA LEU A 98 42.25 -35.52 -7.96
C LEU A 98 41.27 -35.73 -9.10
N LEU A 99 41.46 -35.00 -10.20
CA LEU A 99 40.69 -35.14 -11.41
C LEU A 99 41.20 -36.34 -12.20
N VAL A 100 40.46 -37.44 -12.19
CA VAL A 100 40.95 -38.72 -12.71
C VAL A 100 40.53 -38.93 -14.16
N ALA A 101 41.53 -39.12 -15.03
CA ALA A 101 41.40 -39.51 -16.42
C ALA A 101 42.19 -40.79 -16.72
N LYS A 102 41.93 -41.42 -17.86
CA LYS A 102 42.69 -42.58 -18.34
C LYS A 102 43.70 -42.14 -19.38
N TYR A 103 44.95 -42.60 -19.22
CA TYR A 103 45.93 -42.58 -20.29
C TYR A 103 45.54 -43.56 -21.41
N GLY A 104 45.98 -43.29 -22.64
CA GLY A 104 45.75 -44.13 -23.83
C GLY A 104 44.34 -44.02 -24.45
N GLY A 105 43.42 -43.31 -23.78
CA GLY A 105 42.12 -42.95 -24.36
C GLY A 105 42.17 -41.58 -25.02
N ARG A 106 41.44 -41.41 -26.14
CA ARG A 106 41.18 -40.05 -26.66
C ARG A 106 40.42 -39.26 -25.60
N PHE A 107 40.85 -38.03 -25.30
CA PHE A 107 40.06 -37.12 -24.48
C PHE A 107 38.78 -36.78 -25.25
N THR A 108 37.66 -37.32 -24.80
CA THR A 108 36.39 -37.27 -25.53
C THR A 108 35.58 -36.03 -25.20
N ALA A 109 34.56 -35.73 -26.01
CA ALA A 109 33.57 -34.70 -25.68
C ALA A 109 32.93 -34.93 -24.30
N GLU A 110 32.73 -36.19 -23.92
CA GLU A 110 32.18 -36.57 -22.61
C GLU A 110 33.13 -36.22 -21.44
N ASP A 111 34.44 -36.34 -21.65
CA ASP A 111 35.44 -35.90 -20.65
C ASP A 111 35.43 -34.37 -20.51
N GLN A 112 35.29 -33.66 -21.63
CA GLN A 112 35.16 -32.20 -21.62
C GLN A 112 33.87 -31.76 -20.91
N ASP A 113 32.74 -32.42 -21.17
CA ASP A 113 31.47 -32.11 -20.52
C ASP A 113 31.50 -32.45 -19.04
N THR A 114 32.23 -33.50 -18.64
CA THR A 114 32.48 -33.82 -17.23
C THR A 114 33.23 -32.68 -16.54
N VAL A 115 34.28 -32.14 -17.15
CA VAL A 115 35.02 -31.00 -16.58
C VAL A 115 34.13 -29.76 -16.49
N LYS A 116 33.37 -29.43 -17.54
CA LYS A 116 32.42 -28.30 -17.51
C LYS A 116 31.39 -28.45 -16.40
N PHE A 117 30.81 -29.64 -16.24
CA PHE A 117 29.87 -29.93 -15.16
C PHE A 117 30.51 -29.72 -13.79
N LEU A 118 31.71 -30.25 -13.58
CA LEU A 118 32.43 -30.08 -12.31
C LEU A 118 32.72 -28.59 -12.02
N LYS A 119 33.03 -27.78 -13.04
CA LYS A 119 33.19 -26.32 -12.89
C LYS A 119 31.89 -25.62 -12.48
N GLN A 120 30.76 -26.04 -13.03
CA GLN A 120 29.45 -25.53 -12.61
C GLN A 120 29.12 -25.92 -11.16
N VAL A 121 29.61 -27.07 -10.69
CA VAL A 121 29.39 -27.55 -9.33
C VAL A 121 30.32 -26.87 -8.32
N PHE A 122 31.63 -26.91 -8.55
CA PHE A 122 32.66 -26.47 -7.60
C PHE A 122 33.16 -25.03 -7.84
N GLY A 123 32.72 -24.39 -8.92
CA GLY A 123 33.07 -23.01 -9.28
C GLY A 123 34.16 -22.94 -10.35
N GLU A 124 34.12 -21.92 -11.21
CA GLU A 124 34.93 -21.87 -12.45
C GLU A 124 36.44 -22.02 -12.23
N ASN A 125 36.96 -21.49 -11.12
CA ASN A 125 38.41 -21.51 -10.83
C ASN A 125 38.87 -22.76 -10.05
N PHE A 126 38.00 -23.73 -9.78
CA PHE A 126 38.36 -24.85 -8.90
C PHE A 126 39.44 -25.76 -9.52
N VAL A 127 39.41 -25.94 -10.85
CA VAL A 127 40.43 -26.69 -11.61
C VAL A 127 41.80 -26.04 -11.40
N LYS A 128 41.87 -24.73 -11.63
CA LYS A 128 43.09 -23.96 -11.50
C LYS A 128 43.64 -23.89 -10.08
N ASN A 129 42.78 -23.80 -9.08
CA ASN A 129 43.21 -23.54 -7.71
C ASN A 129 43.45 -24.80 -6.87
N PHE A 130 42.67 -25.87 -7.10
CA PHE A 130 42.61 -27.03 -6.20
C PHE A 130 42.78 -28.38 -6.90
N CYS A 131 42.83 -28.45 -8.23
CA CYS A 131 42.93 -29.74 -8.92
C CYS A 131 44.37 -30.14 -9.27
N ILE A 132 44.60 -31.45 -9.16
CA ILE A 132 45.70 -32.18 -9.78
C ILE A 132 45.07 -33.15 -10.77
N LEU A 133 45.55 -33.15 -12.02
CA LEU A 133 45.11 -34.11 -13.03
C LEU A 133 45.85 -35.43 -12.82
N VAL A 134 45.12 -36.53 -12.64
CA VAL A 134 45.70 -37.87 -12.49
C VAL A 134 45.36 -38.72 -13.69
N LEU A 135 46.38 -39.12 -14.45
CA LEU A 135 46.22 -40.11 -15.51
C LEU A 135 46.46 -41.51 -14.94
N THR A 136 45.43 -42.35 -15.01
CA THR A 136 45.49 -43.77 -14.67
C THR A 136 45.89 -44.59 -15.90
N CYS A 137 46.17 -45.88 -15.70
CA CYS A 137 46.70 -46.76 -16.75
C CYS A 137 48.14 -46.38 -17.16
N GLY A 138 48.97 -45.99 -16.19
CA GLY A 138 50.40 -45.72 -16.42
C GLY A 138 51.20 -46.93 -16.88
N ASP A 139 50.71 -48.15 -16.64
CA ASP A 139 51.24 -49.37 -17.24
C ASP A 139 51.23 -49.30 -18.78
N ASN A 140 50.20 -48.70 -19.38
CA ASN A 140 50.14 -48.53 -20.83
C ASN A 140 51.17 -47.52 -21.33
N PHE A 141 51.39 -46.40 -20.62
CA PHE A 141 52.38 -45.38 -21.03
C PHE A 141 53.79 -45.99 -21.06
N GLU A 142 54.13 -46.77 -20.04
CA GLU A 142 55.42 -47.46 -19.98
C GLU A 142 55.62 -48.48 -21.10
N THR A 143 54.54 -49.04 -21.65
CA THR A 143 54.63 -49.97 -22.78
C THR A 143 54.63 -49.26 -24.13
N GLU A 144 53.79 -48.23 -24.29
CA GLU A 144 53.49 -47.59 -25.59
C GLU A 144 54.46 -46.44 -25.91
N ASP A 145 54.84 -45.66 -24.90
CA ASP A 145 55.63 -44.41 -25.02
C ASP A 145 56.97 -44.46 -24.25
N HIS A 146 57.55 -45.66 -24.09
CA HIS A 146 58.77 -45.92 -23.27
C HIS A 146 60.01 -45.05 -23.57
N ASN A 147 60.06 -44.37 -24.73
CA ASN A 147 61.17 -43.51 -25.13
C ASN A 147 60.98 -42.02 -24.75
N LEU A 148 59.82 -41.66 -24.18
CA LEU A 148 59.48 -40.30 -23.78
C LEU A 148 59.33 -40.21 -22.27
N THR A 149 59.72 -39.08 -21.69
CA THR A 149 59.29 -38.78 -20.33
C THR A 149 57.81 -38.43 -20.33
N PHE A 150 57.12 -38.67 -19.20
CA PHE A 150 55.71 -38.30 -19.09
C PHE A 150 55.49 -36.79 -19.24
N GLU A 151 56.48 -35.98 -18.82
CA GLU A 151 56.46 -34.53 -19.00
C GLU A 151 56.55 -34.14 -20.48
N ASP A 152 57.46 -34.75 -21.25
CA ASP A 152 57.57 -34.53 -22.70
C ASP A 152 56.27 -34.92 -23.40
N TRP A 153 55.69 -36.07 -23.05
CA TRP A 153 54.41 -36.51 -23.59
C TRP A 153 53.30 -35.48 -23.30
N CYS A 154 53.23 -34.93 -22.08
CA CYS A 154 52.27 -33.87 -21.75
C CYS A 154 52.51 -32.57 -22.55
N ASN A 155 53.77 -32.25 -22.83
CA ASN A 155 54.15 -31.08 -23.61
C ASN A 155 53.71 -31.17 -25.06
N GLU A 156 53.73 -32.38 -25.64
CA GLU A 156 53.31 -32.67 -27.02
C GLU A 156 51.78 -32.69 -27.22
N GLN A 157 50.99 -32.68 -26.14
CA GLN A 157 49.53 -32.69 -26.25
C GLN A 157 48.98 -31.40 -26.85
N THR A 158 47.84 -31.51 -27.54
CA THR A 158 47.16 -30.38 -28.20
C THR A 158 45.65 -30.38 -27.95
N GLY A 159 44.98 -29.28 -28.30
CA GLY A 159 43.53 -29.13 -28.19
C GLY A 159 43.02 -29.11 -26.74
N VAL A 160 41.80 -29.60 -26.53
CA VAL A 160 41.07 -29.51 -25.25
C VAL A 160 41.84 -30.13 -24.08
N PHE A 161 42.59 -31.20 -24.32
CA PHE A 161 43.39 -31.82 -23.27
C PHE A 161 44.57 -30.92 -22.85
N LYS A 162 45.22 -30.25 -23.80
CA LYS A 162 46.28 -29.28 -23.52
C LYS A 162 45.73 -28.07 -22.75
N GLU A 163 44.56 -27.57 -23.13
CA GLU A 163 43.87 -26.50 -22.40
C GLU A 163 43.61 -26.89 -20.94
N LEU A 164 43.19 -28.14 -20.68
CA LEU A 164 43.00 -28.65 -19.33
C LEU A 164 44.31 -28.76 -18.55
N LEU A 165 45.40 -29.20 -19.18
CA LEU A 165 46.74 -29.24 -18.57
C LEU A 165 47.18 -27.85 -18.14
N GLU A 166 47.04 -26.86 -19.02
CA GLU A 166 47.39 -25.46 -18.77
C GLU A 166 46.53 -24.84 -17.67
N GLU A 167 45.22 -25.11 -17.66
CA GLU A 167 44.31 -24.66 -16.62
C GLU A 167 44.68 -25.25 -15.25
N CYS A 168 45.04 -26.54 -15.21
CA CYS A 168 45.61 -27.21 -14.04
C CYS A 168 47.04 -26.75 -13.71
N CYS A 169 47.57 -25.71 -14.37
CA CYS A 169 48.94 -25.21 -14.18
C CYS A 169 50.01 -26.31 -14.36
N ASN A 170 49.79 -27.23 -15.29
CA ASN A 170 50.61 -28.42 -15.58
C ASN A 170 50.80 -29.35 -14.37
N ARG A 171 49.89 -29.32 -13.39
CA ARG A 171 49.85 -30.29 -12.28
C ARG A 171 49.21 -31.58 -12.77
N VAL A 172 50.03 -32.45 -13.34
CA VAL A 172 49.61 -33.74 -13.89
C VAL A 172 50.54 -34.84 -13.38
N ILE A 173 49.96 -35.97 -12.99
CA ILE A 173 50.70 -37.14 -12.50
C ILE A 173 50.16 -38.42 -13.12
N LEU A 174 51.06 -39.34 -13.43
CA LEU A 174 50.75 -40.66 -13.98
C LEU A 174 50.74 -41.72 -12.87
N PHE A 175 49.72 -42.56 -12.86
CA PHE A 175 49.57 -43.66 -11.90
C PHE A 175 49.39 -45.01 -12.63
N ASP A 176 50.29 -45.94 -12.34
CA ASP A 176 50.08 -47.35 -12.52
C ASP A 176 49.45 -47.95 -11.25
N ASN A 177 48.15 -48.25 -11.34
CA ASN A 177 47.37 -48.84 -10.24
C ASN A 177 47.51 -50.38 -10.18
N ARG A 178 48.25 -51.00 -11.10
CA ARG A 178 48.44 -52.45 -11.22
C ARG A 178 49.84 -52.90 -10.85
N THR A 179 50.79 -51.98 -10.73
CA THR A 179 52.14 -52.29 -10.30
C THR A 179 52.17 -53.08 -9.00
N LYS A 180 53.04 -54.09 -8.96
CA LYS A 180 53.37 -54.84 -7.75
C LYS A 180 54.71 -54.40 -7.14
N ASP A 181 55.43 -53.52 -7.82
CA ASP A 181 56.68 -52.94 -7.38
C ASP A 181 56.39 -51.93 -6.26
N GLU A 182 56.89 -52.21 -5.05
CA GLU A 182 56.68 -51.36 -3.88
C GLU A 182 57.45 -50.04 -3.98
N ASP A 183 58.64 -50.02 -4.61
CA ASP A 183 59.42 -48.80 -4.79
C ASP A 183 58.69 -47.86 -5.76
N LYS A 184 58.08 -48.42 -6.82
CA LYS A 184 57.23 -47.66 -7.75
C LYS A 184 55.98 -47.11 -7.07
N LYS A 185 55.29 -47.90 -6.23
CA LYS A 185 54.12 -47.41 -5.47
C LYS A 185 54.51 -46.28 -4.54
N GLU A 186 55.62 -46.43 -3.81
CA GLU A 186 56.12 -45.42 -2.89
C GLU A 186 56.50 -44.14 -3.63
N LYS A 187 57.17 -44.25 -4.78
CA LYS A 187 57.51 -43.10 -5.62
C LYS A 187 56.28 -42.34 -6.11
N GLN A 188 55.30 -43.03 -6.71
CA GLN A 188 54.05 -42.40 -7.18
C GLN A 188 53.33 -41.63 -6.06
N LEU A 189 53.34 -42.19 -4.85
CA LEU A 189 52.72 -41.54 -3.69
C LEU A 189 53.53 -40.34 -3.18
N LYS A 190 54.86 -40.44 -3.13
CA LYS A 190 55.73 -39.28 -2.81
C LYS A 190 55.55 -38.15 -3.81
N ASP A 191 55.54 -38.45 -5.10
CA ASP A 191 55.37 -37.47 -6.17
C ASP A 191 53.99 -36.77 -6.05
N LEU A 192 52.93 -37.52 -5.74
CA LEU A 192 51.60 -36.95 -5.48
C LEU A 192 51.61 -36.01 -4.27
N ILE A 193 52.20 -36.44 -3.16
CA ILE A 193 52.26 -35.67 -1.92
C ILE A 193 53.06 -34.39 -2.12
N GLU A 194 54.20 -34.47 -2.80
CA GLU A 194 55.00 -33.30 -3.16
C GLU A 194 54.19 -32.35 -4.05
N MET A 195 53.43 -32.86 -5.02
CA MET A 195 52.57 -32.04 -5.86
C MET A 195 51.45 -31.35 -5.08
N VAL A 196 50.82 -32.04 -4.13
CA VAL A 196 49.82 -31.47 -3.21
C VAL A 196 50.47 -30.40 -2.34
N ASP A 197 51.64 -30.68 -1.77
CA ASP A 197 52.39 -29.71 -0.97
C ASP A 197 52.81 -28.51 -1.82
N ASN A 198 53.09 -28.65 -3.12
CA ASN A 198 53.48 -27.56 -4.00
C ASN A 198 52.31 -26.75 -4.58
N LEU A 199 51.06 -27.06 -4.23
CA LEU A 199 49.92 -26.25 -4.63
C LEU A 199 50.10 -24.81 -4.13
N ARG A 200 50.03 -23.84 -5.06
CA ARG A 200 50.27 -22.40 -4.78
C ARG A 200 49.40 -21.84 -3.66
N TRP A 201 48.28 -22.50 -3.37
CA TRP A 201 47.36 -22.22 -2.27
C TRP A 201 47.64 -23.12 -1.05
N ARG A 202 48.90 -23.31 -0.66
CA ARG A 202 49.39 -24.20 0.43
C ARG A 202 48.55 -24.16 1.73
N ASP A 203 47.89 -23.04 2.01
CA ASP A 203 47.08 -22.83 3.22
C ASP A 203 45.56 -22.75 2.97
N LEU A 204 45.10 -22.88 1.72
CA LEU A 204 43.68 -22.83 1.38
C LEU A 204 43.21 -24.16 0.84
N ARG A 205 42.57 -24.90 1.73
CA ARG A 205 41.71 -26.02 1.39
C ARG A 205 40.47 -25.51 0.68
N TYR A 206 39.89 -26.32 -0.20
CA TYR A 206 38.55 -26.08 -0.69
C TYR A 206 37.56 -26.44 0.42
N THR A 207 36.82 -25.44 0.88
CA THR A 207 35.90 -25.54 2.01
C THR A 207 34.44 -25.42 1.56
N ASP A 208 33.54 -25.62 2.50
CA ASP A 208 32.11 -25.35 2.31
C ASP A 208 31.84 -23.89 1.89
N GLU A 209 32.65 -22.92 2.34
CA GLU A 209 32.55 -21.52 1.91
C GLU A 209 32.83 -21.37 0.41
N ASN A 210 33.83 -22.09 -0.12
CA ASN A 210 34.11 -22.10 -1.56
C ASN A 210 32.96 -22.71 -2.35
N PHE A 211 32.36 -23.79 -1.83
CA PHE A 211 31.22 -24.46 -2.43
C PHE A 211 29.97 -23.56 -2.45
N GLN A 212 29.71 -22.85 -1.36
CA GLN A 212 28.60 -21.92 -1.25
C GLN A 212 28.75 -20.73 -2.21
N LYS A 213 29.95 -20.16 -2.35
CA LYS A 213 30.24 -19.13 -3.36
C LYS A 213 30.00 -19.65 -4.79
N ALA A 214 30.40 -20.89 -5.08
CA ALA A 214 30.13 -21.51 -6.37
C ALA A 214 28.63 -21.69 -6.63
N ARG A 215 27.87 -22.11 -5.61
CA ARG A 215 26.41 -22.22 -5.66
C ARG A 215 25.74 -20.88 -5.93
N GLU A 216 26.13 -19.82 -5.22
CA GLU A 216 25.61 -18.47 -5.40
C GLU A 216 25.90 -17.93 -6.80
N ALA A 217 27.12 -18.11 -7.30
CA ALA A 217 27.50 -17.72 -8.66
C ALA A 217 26.67 -18.47 -9.71
N ARG A 218 26.47 -19.79 -9.54
CA ARG A 218 25.62 -20.60 -10.42
C ARG A 218 24.17 -20.11 -10.41
N GLU A 219 23.59 -19.89 -9.24
CA GLU A 219 22.21 -19.42 -9.11
C GLU A 219 22.02 -18.03 -9.74
N LYS A 220 22.98 -17.13 -9.53
CA LYS A 220 22.98 -15.81 -10.18
C LYS A 220 23.03 -15.90 -11.70
N LEU A 221 23.86 -16.78 -12.27
CA LEU A 221 23.91 -17.00 -13.72
C LEU A 221 22.59 -17.55 -14.27
N MET A 222 21.93 -18.46 -13.54
CA MET A 222 20.62 -19.00 -13.93
C MET A 222 19.52 -17.92 -13.94
N VAL A 223 19.55 -17.00 -12.97
CA VAL A 223 18.62 -15.87 -12.91
C VAL A 223 18.93 -14.86 -14.03
N GLU A 224 20.20 -14.52 -14.24
CA GLU A 224 20.61 -13.58 -15.30
C GLU A 224 20.25 -14.11 -16.70
N ALA A 225 20.33 -15.42 -16.93
CA ALA A 225 19.91 -16.04 -18.19
C ALA A 225 18.40 -15.86 -18.47
N LYS A 226 17.56 -15.79 -17.42
CA LYS A 226 16.10 -15.54 -17.53
C LYS A 226 15.74 -14.06 -17.56
N LYS A 227 16.69 -13.17 -17.23
CA LYS A 227 16.45 -11.73 -17.10
C LYS A 227 15.83 -11.08 -18.34
N PRO A 228 16.20 -11.39 -19.60
CA PRO A 228 15.59 -10.76 -20.76
C PRO A 228 14.07 -11.03 -20.85
N MET A 229 13.66 -12.28 -20.62
CA MET A 229 12.26 -12.69 -20.62
C MET A 229 11.48 -12.02 -19.48
N LEU A 230 12.02 -12.08 -18.25
CA LEU A 230 11.40 -11.44 -17.08
C LEU A 230 11.28 -9.92 -17.22
N ARG A 231 12.25 -9.28 -17.88
CA ARG A 231 12.22 -7.85 -18.17
C ARG A 231 11.08 -7.51 -19.12
N GLU A 232 10.91 -8.28 -20.19
CA GLU A 232 9.81 -8.08 -21.14
C GLU A 232 8.44 -8.27 -20.47
N GLU A 233 8.25 -9.37 -19.74
CA GLU A 233 7.02 -9.65 -18.98
C GLU A 233 6.70 -8.53 -17.98
N THR A 234 7.71 -8.07 -17.24
CA THR A 234 7.55 -6.97 -16.26
C THR A 234 7.16 -5.67 -16.95
N MET A 235 7.81 -5.31 -18.06
CA MET A 235 7.52 -4.08 -18.78
C MET A 235 6.11 -4.06 -19.35
N ASN A 236 5.63 -5.21 -19.86
CA ASN A 236 4.25 -5.36 -20.32
C ASN A 236 3.26 -5.14 -19.17
N GLU A 237 3.50 -5.76 -18.02
CA GLU A 237 2.63 -5.61 -16.86
C GLU A 237 2.63 -4.19 -16.30
N VAL A 238 3.80 -3.55 -16.20
CA VAL A 238 3.94 -2.14 -15.80
C VAL A 238 3.18 -1.23 -16.77
N SER A 239 3.27 -1.46 -18.08
CA SER A 239 2.54 -0.69 -19.08
C SER A 239 1.03 -0.79 -18.89
N LEU A 240 0.50 -1.99 -18.65
CA LEU A 240 -0.92 -2.21 -18.37
C LEU A 240 -1.36 -1.54 -17.06
N ILE A 241 -0.52 -1.53 -16.04
CA ILE A 241 -0.78 -0.85 -14.78
C ILE A 241 -0.86 0.66 -14.99
N ILE A 242 0.09 1.25 -15.71
CA ILE A 242 0.10 2.69 -16.03
C ILE A 242 -1.13 3.09 -16.84
N GLN A 243 -1.50 2.30 -17.86
CA GLN A 243 -2.70 2.54 -18.65
C GLN A 243 -3.98 2.54 -17.79
N LYS A 244 -4.10 1.57 -16.87
CA LYS A 244 -5.24 1.51 -15.93
C LYS A 244 -5.22 2.68 -14.95
N LEU A 245 -4.05 3.09 -14.46
CA LEU A 245 -3.90 4.24 -13.57
C LEU A 245 -4.41 5.51 -14.25
N HIS A 246 -3.96 5.79 -15.47
CA HIS A 246 -4.44 6.95 -16.24
C HIS A 246 -5.96 6.88 -16.48
N TRP A 247 -6.48 5.71 -16.87
CA TRP A 247 -7.92 5.54 -17.05
C TRP A 247 -8.72 5.86 -15.78
N ILE A 248 -8.26 5.39 -14.61
CA ILE A 248 -8.89 5.70 -13.30
C ILE A 248 -8.86 7.20 -13.02
N GLN A 249 -7.72 7.86 -13.26
CA GLN A 249 -7.56 9.30 -13.02
C GLN A 249 -8.51 10.16 -13.87
N GLU A 250 -8.75 9.77 -15.12
CA GLU A 250 -9.57 10.51 -16.07
C GLU A 250 -11.07 10.19 -15.99
N ASN A 251 -11.44 8.93 -15.72
CA ASN A 251 -12.81 8.45 -15.95
C ASN A 251 -13.59 8.07 -14.67
N VAL A 252 -12.95 8.03 -13.50
CA VAL A 252 -13.59 7.62 -12.24
C VAL A 252 -13.72 8.81 -11.30
N GLU A 253 -14.83 8.93 -10.58
CA GLU A 253 -15.03 9.98 -9.58
C GLU A 253 -14.17 9.72 -8.33
N PRO A 254 -13.62 10.77 -7.67
CA PRO A 254 -12.72 10.63 -6.52
C PRO A 254 -13.23 9.71 -5.40
N GLU A 255 -14.54 9.72 -5.14
CA GLU A 255 -15.20 8.90 -4.12
C GLU A 255 -15.13 7.39 -4.41
N GLU A 256 -15.08 7.01 -5.69
CA GLU A 256 -15.02 5.61 -6.13
C GLU A 256 -13.59 5.16 -6.49
N ARG A 257 -12.67 6.10 -6.77
CA ARG A 257 -11.27 5.82 -7.17
C ARG A 257 -10.53 4.90 -6.21
N LEU A 258 -10.74 5.05 -4.90
CA LEU A 258 -9.97 4.32 -3.88
C LEU A 258 -10.08 2.80 -4.06
N SER A 259 -11.26 2.28 -4.38
CA SER A 259 -11.43 0.84 -4.61
C SER A 259 -10.61 0.34 -5.80
N TYR A 260 -10.63 1.08 -6.91
CA TYR A 260 -9.88 0.72 -8.11
C TYR A 260 -8.37 0.84 -7.91
N LEU A 261 -7.92 1.87 -7.19
CA LEU A 261 -6.51 2.07 -6.87
C LEU A 261 -5.99 1.02 -5.90
N ASP A 262 -6.77 0.57 -4.93
CA ASP A 262 -6.41 -0.53 -4.03
C ASP A 262 -6.22 -1.85 -4.80
N ASP A 263 -7.10 -2.16 -5.74
CA ASP A 263 -6.94 -3.33 -6.63
C ASP A 263 -5.68 -3.21 -7.50
N LEU A 264 -5.41 -2.01 -8.02
CA LEU A 264 -4.21 -1.75 -8.80
C LEU A 264 -2.93 -1.86 -7.95
N GLN A 265 -2.97 -1.41 -6.69
CA GLN A 265 -1.89 -1.54 -5.73
C GLN A 265 -1.61 -3.01 -5.40
N ARG A 266 -2.65 -3.84 -5.25
CA ARG A 266 -2.48 -5.29 -5.05
C ARG A 266 -1.82 -5.94 -6.27
N ARG A 267 -2.21 -5.54 -7.48
CA ARG A 267 -1.61 -6.01 -8.72
C ARG A 267 -0.12 -5.65 -8.81
N ALA A 268 0.23 -4.39 -8.51
CA ALA A 268 1.63 -3.94 -8.48
C ALA A 268 2.46 -4.67 -7.40
N THR A 269 1.87 -4.92 -6.23
CA THR A 269 2.50 -5.71 -5.16
C THR A 269 2.76 -7.14 -5.59
N THR A 270 1.78 -7.77 -6.24
CA THR A 270 1.93 -9.14 -6.76
C THR A 270 3.06 -9.23 -7.80
N LEU A 271 3.15 -8.25 -8.69
CA LEU A 271 4.26 -8.16 -9.65
C LEU A 271 5.62 -8.06 -8.93
N TYR A 272 5.74 -7.16 -7.95
CA TYR A 272 6.95 -6.97 -7.16
C TYR A 272 7.37 -8.27 -6.46
N ASP A 273 6.45 -8.92 -5.74
CA ASP A 273 6.71 -10.14 -4.98
C ASP A 273 7.13 -11.29 -5.90
N ASN A 274 6.47 -11.44 -7.06
CA ASN A 274 6.83 -12.45 -8.05
C ASN A 274 8.27 -12.26 -8.53
N ILE A 275 8.70 -11.03 -8.84
CA ILE A 275 10.07 -10.76 -9.29
C ILE A 275 11.08 -11.03 -8.17
N GLN A 276 10.76 -10.68 -6.92
CA GLN A 276 11.63 -11.00 -5.77
C GLN A 276 11.84 -12.52 -5.60
N VAL A 277 10.76 -13.30 -5.73
CA VAL A 277 10.84 -14.76 -5.66
C VAL A 277 11.69 -15.33 -6.80
N GLN A 278 11.60 -14.76 -8.02
CA GLN A 278 12.42 -15.17 -9.15
C GLN A 278 13.90 -14.78 -8.99
N ASP A 279 14.20 -13.66 -8.34
CA ASP A 279 15.58 -13.22 -8.07
C ASP A 279 16.31 -14.13 -7.08
N LYS A 280 15.56 -14.74 -6.15
CA LYS A 280 16.08 -15.63 -5.09
C LYS A 280 17.19 -15.02 -4.23
N GLY A 281 17.27 -13.69 -4.15
CA GLY A 281 18.29 -12.97 -3.40
C GLY A 281 19.63 -12.86 -4.12
N THR A 282 19.72 -13.20 -5.40
CA THR A 282 20.97 -13.08 -6.20
C THR A 282 21.32 -11.64 -6.54
N GLY A 283 20.33 -10.73 -6.53
CA GLY A 283 20.46 -9.34 -6.95
C GLY A 283 20.63 -9.17 -8.47
N ALA A 284 20.46 -10.23 -9.26
CA ALA A 284 20.55 -10.20 -10.72
C ALA A 284 19.43 -9.36 -11.36
N LEU A 285 18.24 -9.37 -10.76
CA LEU A 285 17.04 -8.67 -11.23
C LEU A 285 16.86 -7.30 -10.55
N HIS A 286 17.90 -6.73 -9.94
CA HIS A 286 17.80 -5.51 -9.15
C HIS A 286 17.12 -4.35 -9.92
N ASP A 287 17.49 -4.13 -11.19
CA ASP A 287 16.93 -3.11 -12.06
C ASP A 287 15.41 -3.31 -12.32
N ILE A 288 15.01 -4.56 -12.53
CA ILE A 288 13.61 -4.94 -12.74
C ILE A 288 12.80 -4.76 -11.45
N ILE A 289 13.35 -5.18 -10.31
CA ILE A 289 12.76 -4.99 -8.98
C ILE A 289 12.57 -3.49 -8.68
N GLN A 290 13.55 -2.64 -8.99
CA GLN A 290 13.41 -1.19 -8.79
C GLN A 290 12.29 -0.60 -9.67
N THR A 291 12.10 -1.12 -10.89
CA THR A 291 11.02 -0.68 -11.78
C THR A 291 9.65 -1.04 -11.19
N ALA A 292 9.47 -2.29 -10.76
CA ALA A 292 8.23 -2.74 -10.11
C ALA A 292 7.95 -1.98 -8.79
N LYS A 293 9.00 -1.68 -8.02
CA LYS A 293 8.88 -0.87 -6.80
C LYS A 293 8.45 0.57 -7.11
N SER A 294 9.00 1.17 -8.16
CA SER A 294 8.67 2.54 -8.56
C SER A 294 7.19 2.69 -8.86
N ILE A 295 6.61 1.75 -9.64
CA ILE A 295 5.16 1.81 -9.94
C ILE A 295 4.29 1.58 -8.70
N GLN A 296 4.72 0.70 -7.78
CA GLN A 296 4.06 0.50 -6.48
C GLN A 296 3.98 1.79 -5.66
N VAL A 297 5.07 2.57 -5.65
CA VAL A 297 5.13 3.86 -4.94
C VAL A 297 4.22 4.88 -5.62
N THR A 298 4.23 4.95 -6.95
CA THR A 298 3.37 5.85 -7.72
C THR A 298 1.88 5.63 -7.41
N ILE A 299 1.42 4.37 -7.38
CA ILE A 299 0.02 4.07 -7.06
C ILE A 299 -0.30 4.40 -5.60
N ALA A 300 0.61 4.08 -4.67
CA ALA A 300 0.44 4.40 -3.26
C ALA A 300 0.33 5.92 -3.02
N ASP A 301 1.07 6.72 -3.77
CA ASP A 301 0.98 8.18 -3.71
C ASP A 301 -0.33 8.69 -4.33
N GLU A 302 -0.81 8.09 -5.43
CA GLU A 302 -2.13 8.40 -6.00
C GLU A 302 -3.27 8.10 -5.01
N ILE A 303 -3.19 6.99 -4.27
CA ILE A 303 -4.14 6.65 -3.20
C ILE A 303 -4.17 7.76 -2.14
N LYS A 304 -2.99 8.21 -1.67
CA LYS A 304 -2.90 9.30 -0.69
C LYS A 304 -3.49 10.60 -1.23
N ILE A 305 -3.26 10.91 -2.50
CA ILE A 305 -3.82 12.09 -3.15
C ILE A 305 -5.35 11.99 -3.18
N SER A 306 -5.88 10.86 -3.64
CA SER A 306 -7.33 10.62 -3.70
C SER A 306 -7.99 10.70 -2.32
N GLN A 307 -7.37 10.15 -1.27
CA GLN A 307 -7.84 10.26 0.11
C GLN A 307 -7.93 11.71 0.58
N ARG A 308 -6.92 12.54 0.28
CA ARG A 308 -6.94 13.97 0.64
C ARG A 308 -8.04 14.71 -0.09
N VAL A 309 -8.25 14.43 -1.37
CA VAL A 309 -9.33 15.05 -2.17
C VAL A 309 -10.70 14.73 -1.56
N ILE A 310 -10.94 13.47 -1.21
CA ILE A 310 -12.20 13.04 -0.57
C ILE A 310 -12.41 13.76 0.77
N GLN A 311 -11.38 13.81 1.61
CA GLN A 311 -11.46 14.48 2.92
C GLN A 311 -11.78 15.98 2.80
N GLU A 312 -11.16 16.68 1.86
CA GLU A 312 -11.44 18.10 1.63
C GLU A 312 -12.85 18.32 1.07
N ARG A 313 -13.32 17.46 0.15
CA ARG A 313 -14.71 17.50 -0.34
C ARG A 313 -15.73 17.26 0.78
N GLU A 314 -15.47 16.34 1.69
CA GLU A 314 -16.32 16.12 2.87
C GLU A 314 -16.37 17.33 3.81
N LYS A 315 -15.23 17.97 4.07
CA LYS A 315 -15.19 19.20 4.87
C LYS A 315 -15.99 20.33 4.22
N MET A 316 -15.84 20.51 2.92
CA MET A 316 -16.59 21.52 2.17
C MET A 316 -18.09 21.25 2.21
N ARG A 317 -18.53 20.00 1.99
CA ARG A 317 -19.94 19.60 2.10
C ARG A 317 -20.52 19.92 3.47
N LYS A 318 -19.82 19.56 4.56
CA LYS A 318 -20.26 19.88 5.93
C LYS A 318 -20.38 21.39 6.15
N MET A 319 -19.40 22.17 5.69
CA MET A 319 -19.44 23.63 5.81
C MET A 319 -20.60 24.25 5.02
N GLU A 320 -20.89 23.72 3.83
CA GLU A 320 -22.03 24.15 3.02
C GLU A 320 -23.38 23.81 3.67
N GLU A 321 -23.50 22.61 4.23
CA GLU A 321 -24.68 22.17 5.00
C GLU A 321 -24.92 23.07 6.23
N GLU A 322 -23.87 23.36 7.00
CA GLU A 322 -23.93 24.27 8.15
C GLU A 322 -24.34 25.68 7.74
N ARG A 323 -23.81 26.21 6.63
CA ARG A 323 -24.19 27.53 6.09
C ARG A 323 -25.64 27.54 5.63
N ALA A 324 -26.10 26.50 4.93
CA ALA A 324 -27.49 26.38 4.50
C ALA A 324 -28.44 26.30 5.70
N GLN A 325 -28.09 25.52 6.73
CA GLN A 325 -28.87 25.44 7.97
C GLN A 325 -28.92 26.77 8.71
N ALA A 326 -27.79 27.48 8.84
CA ALA A 326 -27.74 28.80 9.45
C ALA A 326 -28.60 29.82 8.69
N PHE A 327 -28.59 29.78 7.35
CA PHE A 327 -29.43 30.63 6.52
C PHE A 327 -30.93 30.32 6.69
N ILE A 328 -31.31 29.04 6.70
CA ILE A 328 -32.70 28.61 6.95
C ILE A 328 -33.16 29.04 8.36
N ALA A 329 -32.30 28.88 9.37
CA ALA A 329 -32.61 29.29 10.74
C ALA A 329 -32.82 30.81 10.86
N GLU A 330 -32.02 31.61 10.17
CA GLU A 330 -32.19 33.08 10.14
C GLU A 330 -33.50 33.48 9.44
N LEU A 331 -33.86 32.85 8.32
CA LEU A 331 -35.15 33.07 7.67
C LEU A 331 -36.33 32.71 8.59
N ALA A 332 -36.22 31.61 9.34
CA ALA A 332 -37.23 31.20 10.31
C ALA A 332 -37.39 32.23 11.43
N ARG A 333 -36.27 32.76 11.96
CA ARG A 333 -36.27 33.82 12.99
C ARG A 333 -36.92 35.10 12.50
N GLN A 334 -36.59 35.55 11.29
CA GLN A 334 -37.22 36.74 10.69
C GLN A 334 -38.72 36.56 10.48
N ARG A 335 -39.15 35.37 10.06
CA ARG A 335 -40.56 35.02 9.91
C ARG A 335 -41.29 35.06 11.26
N GLU A 336 -40.70 34.52 12.31
CA GLU A 336 -41.26 34.55 13.67
C GLU A 336 -41.36 35.99 14.21
N GLU A 337 -40.32 36.81 14.04
CA GLU A 337 -40.35 38.23 14.43
C GLU A 337 -41.47 39.00 13.71
N TYR A 338 -41.65 38.74 12.41
CA TYR A 338 -42.73 39.34 11.62
C TYR A 338 -44.12 38.89 12.11
N GLU A 339 -44.31 37.60 12.40
CA GLU A 339 -45.56 37.07 12.96
C GLU A 339 -45.86 37.68 14.34
N GLN A 340 -44.85 37.83 15.22
CA GLN A 340 -45.01 38.47 16.52
C GLN A 340 -45.42 39.95 16.39
N ARG A 341 -44.86 40.69 15.42
CA ARG A 341 -45.27 42.08 15.13
C ARG A 341 -46.73 42.13 14.68
N LEU A 342 -47.13 41.27 13.76
CA LEU A 342 -48.53 41.17 13.30
C LEU A 342 -49.50 40.90 14.44
N ILE A 343 -49.14 40.01 15.38
CA ILE A 343 -49.97 39.73 16.56
C ILE A 343 -50.07 40.96 17.46
N LYS A 344 -48.94 41.66 17.69
CA LYS A 344 -48.90 42.87 18.51
C LYS A 344 -49.78 43.98 17.92
N ASP A 345 -49.67 44.23 16.61
CA ASP A 345 -50.46 45.23 15.91
C ASP A 345 -51.96 44.92 16.00
N LYS A 346 -52.36 43.64 15.80
CA LYS A 346 -53.75 43.21 16.01
C LYS A 346 -54.26 43.47 17.42
N ILE A 347 -53.44 43.22 18.44
CA ILE A 347 -53.81 43.48 19.85
C ILE A 347 -53.98 44.98 20.09
N GLU A 348 -53.07 45.80 19.56
CA GLU A 348 -53.17 47.26 19.67
C GLU A 348 -54.42 47.82 18.97
N ASP A 349 -54.74 47.34 17.78
CA ASP A 349 -55.95 47.72 17.05
C ASP A 349 -57.22 47.33 17.82
N GLN A 350 -57.28 46.13 18.40
CA GLN A 350 -58.39 45.72 19.25
C GLN A 350 -58.54 46.62 20.49
N ARG A 351 -57.43 47.04 21.11
CA ARG A 351 -57.46 47.98 22.24
C ARG A 351 -57.99 49.34 21.83
N ARG A 352 -57.54 49.87 20.68
CA ARG A 352 -58.04 51.14 20.12
C ARG A 352 -59.53 51.09 19.82
N SER A 353 -59.99 50.00 19.19
CA SER A 353 -61.42 49.77 18.91
C SER A 353 -62.27 49.74 20.19
N LYS A 354 -61.85 48.99 21.22
CA LYS A 354 -62.55 48.98 22.51
C LYS A 354 -62.59 50.36 23.19
N LEU A 355 -61.52 51.15 23.07
CA LEU A 355 -61.48 52.50 23.64
C LEU A 355 -62.47 53.43 22.92
N LEU A 356 -62.56 53.34 21.59
CA LEU A 356 -63.53 54.09 20.79
C LEU A 356 -64.95 53.71 21.18
N GLU A 357 -65.27 52.42 21.31
CA GLU A 357 -66.59 51.96 21.77
C GLU A 357 -66.95 52.54 23.15
N GLN A 358 -65.99 52.58 24.09
CA GLN A 358 -66.19 53.18 25.41
C GLN A 358 -66.44 54.69 25.33
N GLN A 359 -65.72 55.41 24.46
CA GLN A 359 -65.93 56.84 24.25
C GLN A 359 -67.30 57.11 23.61
N GLU A 360 -67.70 56.33 22.61
CA GLU A 360 -69.02 56.42 22.00
C GLU A 360 -70.14 56.12 22.99
N LYS A 361 -69.96 55.14 23.87
CA LYS A 361 -70.92 54.86 24.94
C LYS A 361 -71.06 56.04 25.90
N LYS A 362 -69.94 56.61 26.36
CA LYS A 362 -69.95 57.82 27.21
C LYS A 362 -70.65 58.99 26.53
N TRP A 363 -70.38 59.20 25.24
CA TRP A 363 -71.04 60.24 24.45
C TRP A 363 -72.55 59.99 24.37
N ARG A 364 -72.98 58.77 24.07
CA ARG A 364 -74.41 58.40 24.06
C ARG A 364 -75.09 58.66 25.40
N ASP A 365 -74.51 58.19 26.50
CA ASP A 365 -75.05 58.38 27.85
C ASP A 365 -75.16 59.89 28.20
N MET A 366 -74.16 60.68 27.81
CA MET A 366 -74.14 62.13 28.00
C MET A 366 -75.19 62.85 27.16
N THR A 367 -75.33 62.48 25.89
CA THR A 367 -76.37 63.03 24.99
C THR A 367 -77.76 62.70 25.54
N GLU A 368 -78.01 61.45 25.96
CA GLU A 368 -79.30 61.05 26.53
C GLU A 368 -79.61 61.80 27.83
N LYS A 369 -78.58 62.09 28.65
CA LYS A 369 -78.73 62.92 29.84
C LYS A 369 -79.08 64.37 29.49
N MET A 370 -78.41 64.97 28.50
CA MET A 370 -78.73 66.32 28.04
C MET A 370 -80.13 66.40 27.45
N ASP A 371 -80.56 65.39 26.71
CA ASP A 371 -81.91 65.32 26.15
C ASP A 371 -82.96 65.22 27.25
N LYS A 372 -82.75 64.39 28.28
CA LYS A 372 -83.62 64.32 29.47
C LYS A 372 -83.66 65.65 30.22
N GLU A 373 -82.51 66.29 30.43
CA GLU A 373 -82.44 67.61 31.07
C GLU A 373 -83.19 68.68 30.26
N ARG A 374 -83.05 68.65 28.94
CA ARG A 374 -83.76 69.53 28.01
C ARG A 374 -85.27 69.29 28.08
N GLU A 375 -85.73 68.05 28.07
CA GLU A 375 -87.15 67.70 28.24
C GLU A 375 -87.71 68.19 29.58
N THR A 376 -86.95 68.06 30.68
CA THR A 376 -87.38 68.60 31.98
C THR A 376 -87.49 70.11 31.97
N ARG A 377 -86.50 70.84 31.40
CA ARG A 377 -86.57 72.30 31.26
C ARG A 377 -87.73 72.73 30.38
N GLU A 378 -88.00 72.01 29.29
CA GLU A 378 -89.13 72.27 28.40
C GLU A 378 -90.46 72.12 29.17
N LYS A 379 -90.61 71.06 29.98
CA LYS A 379 -91.80 70.83 30.83
C LYS A 379 -91.97 71.91 31.91
N GLU A 380 -90.88 72.35 32.53
CA GLU A 380 -90.90 73.45 33.52
C GLU A 380 -91.25 74.80 32.86
N PHE A 381 -90.69 75.06 31.68
CA PHE A 381 -91.00 76.26 30.90
C PHE A 381 -92.48 76.30 30.50
N GLN A 382 -93.04 75.18 30.03
CA GLN A 382 -94.46 75.05 29.71
C GLN A 382 -95.36 75.30 30.93
N LYS A 383 -95.00 74.76 32.11
CA LYS A 383 -95.73 75.02 33.36
C LYS A 383 -95.75 76.51 33.72
N THR A 384 -94.59 77.18 33.61
CA THR A 384 -94.46 78.61 33.91
C THR A 384 -95.34 79.46 32.98
N LEU A 385 -95.35 79.12 31.68
CA LEU A 385 -96.20 79.72 30.67
C LEU A 385 -97.70 79.53 30.96
N GLU A 386 -98.08 78.36 31.45
CA GLU A 386 -99.46 78.03 31.79
C GLU A 386 -99.94 78.80 33.03
N GLU A 387 -99.06 78.98 34.04
CA GLU A 387 -99.32 79.82 35.20
C GLU A 387 -99.47 81.31 34.85
N GLU A 388 -98.65 81.83 33.93
CA GLU A 388 -98.78 83.20 33.42
C GLU A 388 -100.08 83.42 32.64
N ARG A 389 -100.47 82.49 31.76
CA ARG A 389 -101.77 82.55 31.08
C ARG A 389 -102.93 82.55 32.07
N ARG A 390 -102.82 81.79 33.18
CA ARG A 390 -103.82 81.79 34.25
C ARG A 390 -103.91 83.14 34.97
N ARG A 391 -102.76 83.81 35.21
CA ARG A 391 -102.73 85.16 35.79
C ARG A 391 -103.35 86.19 34.85
N GLN A 392 -103.04 86.12 33.55
CA GLN A 392 -103.62 87.03 32.56
C GLN A 392 -105.13 86.85 32.43
N ARG A 393 -105.66 85.62 32.42
CA ARG A 393 -107.12 85.38 32.44
C ARG A 393 -107.80 86.02 33.64
N LYS A 394 -107.22 85.88 34.85
CA LYS A 394 -107.75 86.55 36.05
C LYS A 394 -107.74 88.07 35.96
N GLN A 395 -106.71 88.66 35.34
CA GLN A 395 -106.67 90.11 35.10
C GLN A 395 -107.74 90.56 34.10
N VAL A 396 -107.98 89.78 33.05
CA VAL A 396 -109.04 90.09 32.07
C VAL A 396 -110.42 89.99 32.72
N GLU A 397 -110.69 88.97 33.53
CA GLU A 397 -111.94 88.83 34.28
C GLU A 397 -112.17 89.99 35.27
N ASP A 398 -111.12 90.47 35.95
CA ASP A 398 -111.20 91.60 36.88
C ASP A 398 -111.45 92.94 36.14
N ILE A 399 -110.88 93.10 34.94
CA ILE A 399 -111.14 94.26 34.05
C ILE A 399 -112.58 94.21 33.52
N GLU A 400 -113.07 93.04 33.10
CA GLU A 400 -114.45 92.88 32.63
C GLU A 400 -115.47 93.17 33.74
N HIS A 401 -115.19 92.74 34.97
CA HIS A 401 -116.04 93.04 36.13
C HIS A 401 -116.08 94.55 36.42
N LYS A 402 -114.93 95.24 36.36
CA LYS A 402 -114.84 96.70 36.51
C LYS A 402 -115.53 97.46 35.37
N TYR A 403 -115.44 96.98 34.14
CA TYR A 403 -116.15 97.55 32.99
C TYR A 403 -117.68 97.42 33.12
N ARG A 404 -118.16 96.27 33.62
CA ARG A 404 -119.61 96.02 33.83
C ARG A 404 -120.19 96.94 34.90
N ALA A 405 -119.46 97.18 36.00
CA ALA A 405 -119.87 98.08 37.08
C ALA A 405 -119.91 99.56 36.67
N ALA A 406 -118.97 100.03 35.83
CA ALA A 406 -118.93 101.43 35.37
C ALA A 406 -120.02 101.77 34.32
N LYS A 407 -120.58 100.76 33.64
CA LYS A 407 -121.66 100.93 32.65
C LYS A 407 -123.01 101.26 33.31
N GLU A 408 -123.21 100.91 34.58
CA GLU A 408 -124.46 101.14 35.31
C GLU A 408 -124.54 102.52 35.99
N THR A 409 -123.42 103.23 36.15
CA THR A 409 -123.34 104.51 36.90
C THR A 409 -123.10 105.76 36.05
N ASN A 410 -122.97 105.63 34.72
CA ASN A 410 -122.71 106.74 33.78
C ASN A 410 -121.59 107.69 34.26
N ASP A 411 -120.50 107.10 34.76
CA ASP A 411 -119.35 107.79 35.34
C ASP A 411 -118.30 108.10 34.26
N GLU A 412 -118.28 109.35 33.80
CA GLU A 412 -117.34 109.86 32.79
C GLU A 412 -115.86 109.81 33.24
N GLY A 413 -115.57 109.64 34.53
CA GLY A 413 -114.20 109.53 35.06
C GLY A 413 -113.51 108.19 34.77
N PHE A 414 -114.27 107.11 34.61
CA PHE A 414 -113.71 105.78 34.33
C PHE A 414 -113.19 105.64 32.89
N PHE A 415 -113.91 106.21 31.91
CA PHE A 415 -113.54 106.12 30.50
C PHE A 415 -112.23 106.85 30.16
N SER A 416 -111.90 107.92 30.90
CA SER A 416 -110.60 108.60 30.79
C SER A 416 -109.42 107.71 31.24
N THR A 417 -109.63 106.88 32.27
CA THR A 417 -108.58 106.02 32.85
C THR A 417 -108.37 104.73 32.05
N VAL A 418 -109.39 104.19 31.40
CA VAL A 418 -109.24 103.01 30.53
C VAL A 418 -108.41 103.32 29.28
N VAL A 419 -108.54 104.53 28.71
CA VAL A 419 -107.73 104.95 27.55
C VAL A 419 -106.24 105.06 27.90
N SER A 420 -105.88 105.40 29.16
CA SER A 420 -104.47 105.45 29.58
C SER A 420 -103.86 104.06 29.85
N VAL A 421 -104.66 103.09 30.30
CA VAL A 421 -104.19 101.70 30.53
C VAL A 421 -104.07 100.91 29.22
N VAL A 422 -104.96 101.13 28.24
CA VAL A 422 -104.92 100.43 26.94
C VAL A 422 -103.84 100.97 26.01
N THR A 423 -103.38 102.21 26.19
CA THR A 423 -102.30 102.82 25.39
C THR A 423 -100.89 102.58 25.94
N TRP A 424 -100.75 102.14 27.21
CA TRP A 424 -99.45 101.86 27.83
C TRP A 424 -98.67 100.67 27.21
N PRO A 425 -99.28 99.54 26.79
CA PRO A 425 -98.55 98.43 26.19
C PRO A 425 -98.04 98.73 24.77
N PHE A 426 -98.75 99.57 24.01
CA PHE A 426 -98.36 99.91 22.63
C PHE A 426 -97.12 100.81 22.55
N ARG A 427 -96.82 101.60 23.60
CA ARG A 427 -95.57 102.37 23.70
C ARG A 427 -94.35 101.51 24.05
N LYS A 428 -94.53 100.27 24.54
CA LYS A 428 -93.43 99.37 24.93
C LYS A 428 -93.08 98.31 23.87
N LEU A 429 -93.91 98.16 22.83
CA LEU A 429 -93.70 97.21 21.73
C LEU A 429 -93.03 97.83 20.48
N PHE A 430 -92.94 99.16 20.37
CA PHE A 430 -92.39 99.86 19.20
C PHE A 430 -91.37 100.96 19.56
N GLY A 431 -90.33 100.61 20.34
CA GLY A 431 -89.24 101.53 20.69
C GLY A 431 -87.87 100.85 20.72
N SER A 432 -87.06 101.25 19.73
CA SER A 432 -85.61 101.08 19.49
C SER A 432 -85.02 99.67 19.34
N GLU A 433 -84.81 99.34 18.05
CA GLU A 433 -83.72 98.51 17.53
C GLU A 433 -82.35 99.06 17.97
N ASP A 434 -81.47 98.15 18.42
CA ASP A 434 -80.05 98.05 18.03
C ASP A 434 -79.54 96.64 18.38
#